data_AF-A0A8H6F856-F1
#
_entry.id   AF-A0A8H6F856-F1
#
_cell.length_a   1.000
_cell.length_b   1.000
_cell.length_c   1.000
_cell.angle_alpha   90.00
_cell.angle_beta   90.00
_cell.angle_gamma   90.00
#
_symmetry.space_group_name_H-M   'P 1'
#
loop_
_entity.id
_entity.type
_entity.pdbx_description
1 polymer ?
#
loop_
_entity_poly.entity_id
_entity_poly.type
_entity_poly.pdbx_seq_one_letter_code
_entity_poly.pdbx_strand_id
1 'polypeptide(L)'
;MTVGEEHETSISDTVKLVCALSGFKGEIMWDDSKADGQLKKTADNTKMRSLMGDFEFTPLEQGLRETIQWYGANADNAQAKEQIIL
;
A
#
# COMPACT_ATOMS: atom_id res chain seq x y z
N MET A 1 -15.13 -5.58 1.48
CA MET A 1 -14.96 -4.88 0.19
C MET A 1 -13.47 -4.87 -0.09
N THR A 2 -13.03 -5.50 -1.18
CA THR A 2 -11.61 -5.70 -1.50
C THR A 2 -11.45 -5.73 -3.01
N VAL A 3 -10.29 -5.32 -3.50
CA VAL A 3 -9.86 -5.57 -4.89
C VAL A 3 -9.80 -7.08 -5.14
N GLY A 4 -9.86 -7.49 -6.41
CA GLY A 4 -9.81 -8.90 -6.78
C GLY A 4 -8.42 -9.52 -6.58
N GLU A 5 -8.38 -10.85 -6.58
CA GLU A 5 -7.13 -11.61 -6.42
C GLU A 5 -6.14 -11.33 -7.55
N GLU A 6 -6.63 -10.99 -8.74
CA GLU A 6 -5.84 -10.55 -9.90
C GLU A 6 -5.04 -9.26 -9.66
N HIS A 7 -5.39 -8.51 -8.61
CA HIS A 7 -4.72 -7.28 -8.19
C HIS A 7 -3.88 -7.46 -6.92
N GLU A 8 -3.68 -8.70 -6.45
CA GLU A 8 -2.76 -8.99 -5.34
C GLU A 8 -1.33 -8.55 -5.70
N THR A 9 -0.64 -7.89 -4.77
CA THR A 9 0.72 -7.39 -4.96
C THR A 9 1.62 -7.83 -3.82
N SER A 10 2.90 -8.06 -4.10
CA SER A 10 3.89 -8.38 -3.06
C SER A 10 4.33 -7.13 -2.30
N ILE A 11 4.87 -7.32 -1.10
CA ILE A 11 5.53 -6.24 -0.34
C ILE A 11 6.67 -5.64 -1.18
N SER A 12 7.46 -6.49 -1.85
CA SER A 12 8.58 -6.03 -2.69
C SER A 12 8.14 -5.11 -3.82
N ASP A 13 7.07 -5.47 -4.52
CA ASP A 13 6.58 -4.69 -5.66
C ASP A 13 5.94 -3.38 -5.20
N THR A 14 5.23 -3.42 -4.08
CA THR A 14 4.67 -2.21 -3.45
C THR A 14 5.79 -1.25 -3.04
N VAL A 15 6.85 -1.73 -2.39
CA VAL A 15 8.00 -0.91 -1.98
C VAL A 15 8.71 -0.31 -3.20
N LYS A 16 8.96 -1.10 -4.25
CA LYS A 16 9.56 -0.59 -5.50
C LYS A 16 8.72 0.53 -6.11
N LEU A 17 7.40 0.36 -6.13
CA LEU A 17 6.47 1.35 -6.67
C LEU A 17 6.48 2.64 -5.85
N VAL A 18 6.46 2.53 -4.52
CA VAL A 18 6.58 3.69 -3.63
C VAL A 18 7.91 4.42 -3.83
N CYS A 19 9.04 3.69 -3.91
CA CYS A 19 10.35 4.28 -4.17
C CYS A 19 10.39 5.02 -5.52
N ALA A 20 9.83 4.43 -6.57
CA ALA A 20 9.75 5.04 -7.89
C ALA A 20 8.91 6.33 -7.87
N LEU A 21 7.72 6.29 -7.26
CA LEU A 21 6.79 7.43 -7.20
C LEU A 21 7.28 8.57 -6.30
N SER A 22 8.00 8.25 -5.23
CA SER A 22 8.59 9.24 -4.30
C SER A 22 9.91 9.83 -4.78
N GLY A 23 10.50 9.28 -5.85
CA GLY A 23 11.81 9.72 -6.36
C GLY A 23 12.99 9.25 -5.51
N PHE A 24 12.81 8.26 -4.64
CA PHE A 24 13.88 7.68 -3.81
C PHE A 24 15.02 7.11 -4.66
N LYS A 25 16.26 7.47 -4.32
CA LYS A 25 17.49 7.06 -5.02
C LYS A 25 18.45 6.24 -4.17
N GLY A 26 18.07 5.92 -2.92
CA GLY A 26 18.88 5.07 -2.05
C GLY A 26 18.72 3.58 -2.37
N GLU A 27 19.37 2.75 -1.55
CA GLU A 27 19.26 1.30 -1.64
C GLU A 27 18.10 0.77 -0.80
N ILE A 28 17.45 -0.28 -1.29
CA ILE A 28 16.42 -1.01 -0.54
C ILE A 28 17.10 -2.19 0.16
N MET A 29 17.13 -2.16 1.49
CA MET A 29 17.62 -3.27 2.33
C MET A 29 16.44 -3.99 2.98
N TRP A 30 16.44 -5.32 2.91
CA TRP A 30 15.45 -6.17 3.55
C TRP A 30 16.06 -6.74 4.84
N ASP A 31 15.39 -6.53 5.98
CA ASP A 31 15.81 -7.05 7.28
C ASP A 31 15.13 -8.41 7.55
N ASP A 32 15.87 -9.49 7.35
CA ASP A 32 15.43 -10.88 7.56
C ASP A 32 15.45 -11.31 9.04
N SER A 33 15.90 -10.44 9.95
CA SER A 33 15.83 -10.71 11.40
C SER A 33 14.41 -10.59 11.95
N LYS A 34 13.49 -9.98 11.18
CA LYS A 34 12.08 -9.81 11.55
C LYS A 34 11.26 -10.94 10.93
N ALA A 35 10.20 -11.35 11.63
CA ALA A 35 9.28 -12.35 11.11
C ALA A 35 8.47 -11.79 9.93
N ASP A 36 8.40 -12.53 8.83
CA ASP A 36 7.68 -12.17 7.58
C ASP A 36 6.16 -12.02 7.75
N GLY A 37 5.60 -12.53 8.85
CA GLY A 37 4.15 -12.59 9.05
C GLY A 37 3.49 -13.64 8.15
N GLN A 38 2.23 -13.41 7.79
CA GLN A 38 1.47 -14.34 6.95
C GLN A 38 1.74 -14.10 5.47
N LEU A 39 2.19 -15.14 4.76
CA LEU A 39 2.60 -15.07 3.34
C LEU A 39 1.52 -14.51 2.40
N LYS A 40 0.25 -14.88 2.62
CA LYS A 40 -0.88 -14.43 1.81
C LYS A 40 -2.10 -14.13 2.67
N LYS A 41 -2.80 -13.05 2.32
CA LYS A 41 -4.08 -12.65 2.91
C LYS A 41 -5.14 -12.40 1.83
N THR A 42 -5.08 -13.22 0.78
CA THR A 42 -5.99 -13.19 -0.37
C THR A 42 -7.44 -13.30 0.12
N ALA A 43 -8.32 -12.47 -0.44
CA ALA A 43 -9.72 -12.41 -0.07
C ALA A 43 -10.61 -12.46 -1.30
N ASP A 44 -11.64 -13.31 -1.27
CA ASP A 44 -12.63 -13.43 -2.34
C ASP A 44 -13.58 -12.22 -2.33
N ASN A 45 -13.72 -11.56 -3.50
CA ASN A 45 -14.62 -10.42 -3.70
C ASN A 45 -15.90 -10.76 -4.48
N THR A 46 -16.17 -12.03 -4.78
CA THR A 46 -17.32 -12.48 -5.59
C THR A 46 -18.64 -11.90 -5.08
N LYS A 47 -18.86 -11.89 -3.75
CA LYS A 47 -20.07 -11.30 -3.14
C LYS A 47 -20.16 -9.79 -3.32
N MET A 48 -19.04 -9.07 -3.34
CA MET A 48 -19.06 -7.62 -3.58
C MET A 48 -19.34 -7.33 -5.04
N ARG A 49 -18.72 -8.06 -5.96
CA ARG A 49 -18.95 -7.92 -7.40
C ARG A 49 -20.41 -8.18 -7.79
N SER A 50 -21.07 -9.18 -7.18
CA SER A 50 -22.49 -9.44 -7.43
C SER A 50 -23.43 -8.33 -6.95
N LEU A 51 -23.01 -7.53 -5.97
CA LEU A 51 -23.81 -6.44 -5.40
C LEU A 51 -23.51 -5.08 -6.04
N MET A 52 -22.29 -4.87 -6.53
CA MET A 52 -21.78 -3.56 -6.97
C MET A 52 -21.63 -3.41 -8.48
N GLY A 53 -21.93 -4.45 -9.27
CA GLY A 53 -21.94 -4.35 -10.73
C GLY A 53 -20.58 -3.97 -11.31
N ASP A 54 -20.55 -2.91 -12.11
CA ASP A 54 -19.40 -2.37 -12.85
C ASP A 54 -18.52 -1.40 -12.04
N PHE A 55 -18.51 -1.55 -10.71
CA PHE A 55 -17.65 -0.75 -9.85
C PHE A 55 -16.15 -0.95 -10.19
N GLU A 56 -15.46 0.15 -10.49
CA GLU A 56 -14.02 0.16 -10.73
C GLU A 56 -13.27 0.73 -9.53
N PHE A 57 -12.24 0.00 -9.07
CA PHE A 57 -11.36 0.48 -8.01
C PHE A 57 -10.33 1.45 -8.58
N THR A 58 -9.91 2.43 -7.78
CA THR A 58 -8.73 3.24 -8.10
C THR A 58 -7.52 2.33 -8.28
N PRO A 59 -6.77 2.41 -9.40
CA PRO A 59 -5.56 1.63 -9.59
C PRO A 59 -4.53 1.89 -8.48
N LEU A 60 -3.81 0.85 -8.06
CA LEU A 60 -2.84 0.94 -6.96
C LEU A 60 -1.82 2.06 -7.16
N GLU A 61 -1.23 2.16 -8.36
CA GLU A 61 -0.26 3.22 -8.68
C GLU A 61 -0.86 4.62 -8.53
N GLN A 62 -2.09 4.82 -9.00
CA GLN A 62 -2.78 6.10 -8.88
C GLN A 62 -3.02 6.43 -7.39
N GLY A 63 -3.57 5.48 -6.63
CA GLY A 63 -3.81 5.66 -5.19
C GLY A 63 -2.53 5.97 -4.42
N LEU A 64 -1.42 5.28 -4.71
CA LEU A 64 -0.11 5.55 -4.09
C LEU A 64 0.42 6.94 -4.46
N ARG A 65 0.30 7.35 -5.73
CA ARG A 65 0.73 8.67 -6.20
C ARG A 65 -0.01 9.79 -5.47
N GLU A 66 -1.34 9.69 -5.41
CA GLU A 66 -2.20 10.65 -4.69
C GLU A 66 -1.86 10.67 -3.19
N THR A 67 -1.65 9.49 -2.59
CA THR A 67 -1.27 9.36 -1.17
C THR A 67 0.08 10.01 -0.87
N ILE A 68 1.11 9.75 -1.69
CA ILE A 68 2.44 10.34 -1.53
C ILE A 68 2.38 11.86 -1.67
N GLN A 69 1.66 12.37 -2.68
CA GLN A 69 1.48 13.80 -2.87
C GLN A 69 0.76 14.45 -1.67
N TRP A 70 -0.31 13.82 -1.20
CA TRP A 70 -1.03 14.30 -0.02
C TRP A 70 -0.14 14.31 1.22
N TYR A 71 0.62 13.24 1.47
CA TYR A 71 1.54 13.17 2.61
C TYR A 71 2.60 14.27 2.54
N GLY A 72 3.22 14.50 1.38
CA GLY A 72 4.20 15.57 1.19
C GLY A 72 3.64 16.97 1.46
N ALA A 73 2.37 17.22 1.16
CA ALA A 73 1.70 18.49 1.41
C ALA A 73 1.21 18.66 2.86
N ASN A 74 1.11 17.57 3.63
CA ASN A 74 0.48 17.54 4.95
C ASN A 74 1.37 16.89 6.03
N ALA A 75 2.67 16.75 5.80
CA ALA A 75 3.57 15.99 6.66
C ALA A 75 3.50 16.38 8.14
N ASP A 76 3.36 17.68 8.44
CA ASP A 76 3.26 18.21 9.81
C ASP A 76 1.96 17.77 10.53
N ASN A 77 0.89 17.54 9.79
CA ASN A 77 -0.41 17.09 10.32
C ASN A 77 -0.55 15.56 10.27
N ALA A 78 0.12 14.91 9.33
CA ALA A 78 0.11 13.45 9.15
C ALA A 78 0.96 12.73 10.20
N GLN A 79 1.99 13.39 10.75
CA GLN A 79 2.66 12.93 11.95
C GLN A 79 1.74 13.13 13.15
N ALA A 80 0.95 12.10 13.50
CA ALA A 80 0.51 11.96 14.87
C ALA A 80 1.78 12.00 15.74
N LYS A 81 1.91 13.02 16.58
CA LYS A 81 2.97 13.08 17.60
C LYS A 81 2.79 11.92 18.57
N GLU A 82 3.21 10.73 18.20
CA GLU A 82 3.40 9.64 19.14
C GLU A 82 4.74 9.88 19.84
N GLN A 83 4.67 10.55 20.99
CA GLN A 83 5.57 10.20 22.08
C GLN A 83 5.33 8.73 22.39
N ILE A 84 6.18 7.86 21.87
CA ILE A 84 6.34 6.51 22.39
C ILE A 84 7.78 6.39 22.84
N ILE A 85 7.95 6.55 24.16
CA ILE A 85 9.04 5.93 24.89
C ILE A 85 8.81 4.43 24.81
N LEU A 86 9.69 3.71 24.12
CA LEU A 86 10.22 2.39 24.49
C LEU A 86 11.60 2.23 23.85
#